data_AF-A0A7V5K751-F1
#
_entry.id   AF-A0A7V5K751-F1
#
_cell.length_a   1.000
_cell.length_b   1.000
_cell.length_c   1.000
_cell.angle_alpha   90.00
_cell.angle_beta   90.00
_cell.angle_gamma   90.00
#
_symmetry.space_group_name_H-M   'P 1'
#
loop_
_entity.id
_entity.type
_entity.pdbx_description
1 polymer ?
#
loop_
_entity_poly.entity_id
_entity_poly.type
_entity_poly.pdbx_seq_one_letter_code
_entity_poly.pdbx_strand_id
1 'polypeptide(L)'
;MECLARFARQCKRNCHGSRPCVQSLGSSMIHESLPGKVKGMDQGKRAKGGLLRGWLGVLILGLAVVGCAPTVKKAEEWLTPSVKSEKEMGREFAQEAAKKLPLVDDPDILEYVAHVGAPIVEAAQPMSYKFRFHVVKSPTLNAFAVPGGHIYLFSGLLLRARHEGEIAGVMAHELSHVKHRHTAQMIGKGTLVSLTSLAAAIAGAAA
;
A
#
# COMPACT_ATOMS: atom_id res chain seq x y z
N MET A 1 30.13 2.99 -6.72
CA MET A 1 29.54 2.36 -7.93
C MET A 1 29.48 0.83 -7.88
N GLU A 2 30.51 0.11 -7.42
CA GLU A 2 30.48 -1.38 -7.42
C GLU A 2 29.40 -2.01 -6.52
N CYS A 3 29.08 -1.40 -5.37
CA CYS A 3 28.06 -1.90 -4.45
C CYS A 3 26.66 -1.85 -5.10
N LEU A 4 26.34 -0.76 -5.79
CA LEU A 4 25.08 -0.58 -6.52
C LEU A 4 24.94 -1.61 -7.65
N ALA A 5 26.02 -1.86 -8.40
CA ALA A 5 26.05 -2.87 -9.45
C ALA A 5 25.90 -4.29 -8.88
N ARG A 6 26.46 -4.57 -7.70
CA ARG A 6 26.27 -5.85 -7.00
C ARG A 6 24.83 -6.01 -6.50
N PHE A 7 24.22 -4.96 -5.94
CA PHE A 7 22.83 -4.97 -5.51
C PHE A 7 21.86 -5.15 -6.69
N ALA A 8 22.06 -4.43 -7.80
CA ALA A 8 21.26 -4.61 -9.02
C ALA A 8 21.34 -6.05 -9.56
N ARG A 9 22.53 -6.67 -9.52
CA ARG A 9 22.72 -8.08 -9.86
C ARG A 9 22.03 -9.02 -8.85
N GLN A 10 22.02 -8.68 -7.56
CA GLN A 10 21.36 -9.46 -6.51
C GLN A 10 19.83 -9.40 -6.63
N CYS A 11 19.24 -8.22 -6.88
CA CYS A 11 17.82 -8.06 -7.20
C CYS A 11 17.45 -8.92 -8.43
N LYS A 12 18.24 -8.84 -9.51
CA LYS A 12 17.97 -9.63 -10.73
C LYS A 12 18.02 -11.14 -10.49
N ARG A 13 18.85 -11.63 -9.57
CA ARG A 13 18.96 -13.06 -9.21
C ARG A 13 17.84 -13.52 -8.27
N ASN A 14 17.48 -12.72 -7.27
CA ASN A 14 16.48 -13.11 -6.27
C ASN A 14 15.03 -12.99 -6.77
N CYS A 15 14.76 -12.24 -7.83
CA CYS A 15 13.42 -12.12 -8.42
C CYS A 15 13.00 -13.31 -9.31
N HIS A 16 13.91 -14.23 -9.65
CA HIS A 16 13.59 -15.43 -10.45
C HIS A 16 13.00 -16.59 -9.61
N GLY A 17 12.89 -16.44 -8.29
CA GLY A 17 12.35 -17.46 -7.40
C GLY A 17 10.98 -17.07 -6.87
N SER A 18 9.99 -17.94 -7.06
CA SER A 18 8.60 -17.89 -6.62
C SER A 18 8.39 -17.92 -5.09
N ARG A 19 9.32 -17.39 -4.29
CA ARG A 19 9.21 -17.34 -2.82
C ARG A 19 8.92 -15.91 -2.36
N PRO A 20 7.78 -15.65 -1.70
CA PRO A 20 7.52 -14.34 -1.11
C PRO A 20 8.58 -14.09 -0.04
N CYS A 21 9.30 -12.98 -0.17
CA CYS A 21 10.17 -12.47 0.88
C CYS A 21 9.26 -12.05 2.03
N VAL A 22 9.22 -12.89 3.07
CA VAL A 22 8.50 -12.66 4.32
C VAL A 22 8.93 -11.30 4.86
N GLN A 23 8.00 -10.33 4.83
CA GLN A 23 8.15 -9.07 5.55
C GLN A 23 8.12 -9.38 7.04
N SER A 24 9.26 -9.15 7.67
CA SER A 24 9.37 -8.88 9.09
C SER A 24 8.63 -7.56 9.38
N LEU A 25 7.33 -7.65 9.66
CA LEU A 25 6.58 -6.62 10.38
C LEU A 25 6.14 -7.24 11.70
N GLY A 26 6.55 -6.58 12.79
CA GLY A 26 6.43 -7.04 14.16
C GLY A 26 5.04 -7.53 14.52
N SER A 27 4.95 -8.82 14.84
CA SER A 27 3.82 -9.42 15.54
C SER A 27 4.10 -9.29 17.05
N SER A 28 3.88 -8.10 17.58
CA SER A 28 3.81 -7.87 19.03
C SER A 28 2.55 -7.11 19.35
N MET A 29 1.78 -7.64 20.31
CA MET A 29 0.57 -7.09 20.92
C MET A 29 -0.71 -7.15 20.08
N ILE A 30 -1.45 -8.24 20.27
CA ILE A 30 -2.89 -8.18 20.61
C ILE A 30 -3.24 -9.45 21.39
N HIS A 31 -3.07 -9.39 22.71
CA HIS A 31 -3.77 -10.27 23.63
C HIS A 31 -4.34 -9.39 24.72
N GLU A 32 -5.56 -8.90 24.50
CA GLU A 32 -6.34 -8.26 25.56
C GLU A 32 -7.72 -8.90 25.59
N SER A 33 -7.97 -9.58 26.70
CA SER A 33 -9.23 -10.17 27.10
C SER A 33 -10.30 -9.10 27.30
N LEU A 34 -11.51 -9.35 26.81
CA LEU A 34 -12.71 -8.63 27.24
C LEU A 34 -13.78 -9.64 27.70
N PRO A 35 -14.21 -9.61 28.97
CA PRO A 35 -15.43 -10.28 29.41
C PRO A 35 -16.62 -9.33 29.27
N GLY A 36 -17.50 -9.58 28.31
CA GLY A 36 -18.75 -8.84 28.08
C GLY A 36 -19.96 -9.76 28.18
N LYS A 37 -20.58 -9.80 29.35
CA LYS A 37 -21.78 -10.59 29.69
C LYS A 37 -23.00 -10.11 28.89
N VAL A 38 -23.46 -10.91 27.93
CA VAL A 38 -24.68 -10.61 27.14
C VAL A 38 -25.91 -10.93 28.01
N LYS A 39 -26.70 -9.91 28.33
CA LYS A 39 -27.97 -10.01 29.07
C LYS A 39 -29.07 -10.50 28.12
N GLY A 40 -29.91 -11.41 28.61
CA GLY A 40 -30.95 -12.09 27.84
C GLY A 40 -31.98 -11.15 27.21
N MET A 41 -32.39 -11.50 25.99
CA MET A 41 -33.50 -10.89 25.28
C MET A 41 -34.80 -11.61 25.61
N ASP A 42 -35.78 -10.81 26.00
CA ASP A 42 -37.16 -11.13 26.35
C ASP A 42 -37.95 -11.71 25.15
N GLN A 43 -38.75 -12.74 25.41
CA GLN A 43 -39.54 -13.43 24.39
C GLN A 43 -40.88 -12.71 24.14
N GLY A 44 -40.88 -11.83 23.15
CA GLY A 44 -42.07 -11.12 22.67
C GLY A 44 -42.90 -11.91 21.64
N LYS A 45 -43.96 -12.57 22.14
CA LYS A 45 -45.29 -12.80 21.54
C LYS A 45 -45.41 -13.08 20.01
N ARG A 46 -45.78 -14.33 19.73
CA ARG A 46 -46.18 -14.93 18.45
C ARG A 46 -47.45 -14.30 17.86
N ALA A 47 -47.34 -13.50 16.81
CA ALA A 47 -48.47 -13.08 15.97
C ALA A 47 -48.72 -14.11 14.85
N LYS A 48 -49.93 -14.67 14.81
CA LYS A 48 -50.41 -15.58 13.76
C LYS A 48 -50.92 -14.76 12.58
N GLY A 49 -50.27 -14.83 11.42
CA GLY A 49 -50.80 -14.23 10.20
C GLY A 49 -49.86 -14.34 8.99
N GLY A 50 -50.30 -15.07 7.96
CA GLY A 50 -49.87 -14.84 6.57
C GLY A 50 -48.69 -15.65 6.03
N LEU A 51 -48.79 -16.99 6.06
CA LEU A 51 -47.79 -17.90 5.45
C LEU A 51 -47.57 -17.64 3.94
N LEU A 52 -48.50 -17.02 3.22
CA LEU A 52 -48.37 -16.70 1.79
C LEU A 52 -47.65 -15.37 1.47
N ARG A 53 -47.58 -14.42 2.41
CA ARG A 53 -46.89 -13.12 2.18
C ARG A 53 -45.38 -13.21 2.37
N GLY A 54 -44.89 -14.23 3.10
CA GLY A 54 -43.46 -14.47 3.29
C GLY A 54 -42.73 -14.90 2.01
N TRP A 55 -43.35 -15.76 1.21
CA TRP A 55 -42.72 -16.31 0.00
C TRP A 55 -42.57 -15.28 -1.12
N LEU A 56 -43.53 -14.36 -1.27
CA LEU A 56 -43.44 -13.28 -2.26
C LEU A 56 -42.32 -12.28 -1.92
N GLY A 57 -42.12 -11.99 -0.62
CA GLY A 57 -41.01 -11.17 -0.15
C GLY A 57 -39.64 -11.82 -0.34
N VAL A 58 -39.55 -13.14 -0.16
CA VAL A 58 -38.31 -13.92 -0.41
C VAL A 58 -37.98 -13.99 -1.90
N LEU A 59 -38.98 -14.07 -2.78
CA LEU A 59 -38.80 -14.07 -4.24
C LEU A 59 -38.33 -12.70 -4.79
N ILE A 60 -38.87 -11.60 -4.26
CA ILE A 60 -38.46 -10.24 -4.65
C ILE A 60 -37.06 -9.91 -4.12
N LEU A 61 -36.72 -10.34 -2.89
CA LEU A 61 -35.38 -10.18 -2.33
C LEU A 61 -34.35 -11.07 -3.06
N GLY A 62 -34.74 -12.27 -3.50
CA GLY A 62 -33.91 -13.17 -4.29
C GLY A 62 -33.55 -12.62 -5.68
N LEU A 63 -34.46 -11.91 -6.35
CA LEU A 63 -34.18 -11.29 -7.66
C LEU A 63 -33.25 -10.07 -7.56
N ALA A 64 -33.33 -9.31 -6.46
CA ALA A 64 -32.48 -8.14 -6.26
C ALA A 64 -31.00 -8.50 -6.03
N VAL A 65 -30.71 -9.70 -5.52
CA VAL A 65 -29.32 -10.17 -5.31
C VAL A 65 -28.66 -10.61 -6.62
N VAL A 66 -29.42 -11.06 -7.62
CA VAL A 66 -28.87 -11.54 -8.91
C VAL A 66 -28.45 -10.39 -9.83
N GLY A 67 -28.94 -9.17 -9.62
CA GLY A 67 -28.63 -8.00 -10.44
C GLY A 67 -27.28 -7.32 -10.16
N CYS A 68 -26.56 -7.73 -9.11
CA CYS A 68 -25.26 -7.14 -8.73
C CYS A 68 -24.13 -8.18 -8.84
N ALA A 69 -24.06 -8.88 -9.97
CA ALA A 69 -22.83 -9.58 -10.31
C ALA A 69 -21.85 -8.56 -10.92
N PRO A 70 -20.71 -8.25 -10.27
CA PRO A 70 -19.68 -7.47 -10.94
C PRO A 70 -19.32 -8.21 -12.23
N THR A 71 -19.35 -7.51 -13.36
CA THR A 71 -18.91 -8.09 -14.62
C THR A 71 -17.49 -8.62 -14.45
N VAL A 72 -17.22 -9.85 -14.87
CA VAL A 72 -15.95 -10.55 -14.63
C VAL A 72 -14.71 -9.73 -15.03
N LYS A 73 -14.83 -8.88 -16.06
CA LYS A 73 -13.77 -7.94 -16.49
C LYS A 73 -13.43 -6.87 -15.44
N LYS A 74 -14.44 -6.38 -14.72
CA LYS A 74 -14.24 -5.37 -13.68
C LYS A 74 -13.56 -6.00 -12.47
N ALA A 75 -13.95 -7.22 -12.10
CA ALA A 75 -13.32 -7.98 -11.00
C ALA A 75 -11.84 -8.31 -11.26
N GLU A 76 -11.47 -8.63 -12.51
CA GLU A 76 -10.08 -8.90 -12.89
C GLU A 76 -9.18 -7.64 -12.84
N GLU A 77 -9.72 -6.46 -13.20
CA GLU A 77 -9.00 -5.18 -13.05
C GLU A 77 -8.83 -4.77 -11.59
N TRP A 78 -9.73 -5.20 -10.68
CA TRP A 78 -9.48 -5.05 -9.25
C TRP A 78 -8.32 -5.94 -8.80
N LEU A 79 -8.31 -7.22 -9.16
CA LEU A 79 -7.29 -8.18 -8.70
C LEU A 79 -5.88 -7.87 -9.21
N THR A 80 -5.77 -7.32 -10.42
CA THR A 80 -4.51 -6.83 -11.01
C THR A 80 -4.75 -5.45 -11.63
N PRO A 81 -4.50 -4.36 -10.89
CA PRO A 81 -4.70 -3.01 -11.40
C PRO A 81 -3.95 -2.79 -12.71
N SER A 82 -4.51 -2.03 -13.64
CA SER A 82 -3.80 -1.61 -14.86
C SER A 82 -2.70 -0.59 -14.53
N VAL A 83 -1.67 -0.46 -15.40
CA VAL A 83 -0.61 0.56 -15.22
C VAL A 83 -1.19 1.97 -15.17
N LYS A 84 -2.29 2.22 -15.90
CA LYS A 84 -3.02 3.49 -15.85
C LYS A 84 -3.68 3.69 -14.49
N SER A 85 -4.37 2.67 -13.97
CA SER A 85 -4.96 2.69 -12.63
C SER A 85 -3.93 2.94 -11.53
N GLU A 86 -2.75 2.32 -11.62
CA GLU A 86 -1.67 2.56 -10.65
C GLU A 86 -1.14 3.99 -10.65
N LYS A 87 -1.04 4.62 -11.83
CA LYS A 87 -0.65 6.03 -11.93
C LYS A 87 -1.70 6.93 -11.30
N GLU A 88 -2.98 6.59 -11.44
CA GLU A 88 -4.08 7.32 -10.81
C GLU A 88 -4.02 7.18 -9.29
N MET A 89 -3.91 5.96 -8.77
CA MET A 89 -3.77 5.68 -7.34
C MET A 89 -2.57 6.41 -6.73
N GLY A 90 -1.42 6.43 -7.43
CA GLY A 90 -0.24 7.17 -7.00
C GLY A 90 -0.48 8.68 -6.92
N ARG A 91 -1.22 9.24 -7.88
CA ARG A 91 -1.58 10.67 -7.89
C ARG A 91 -2.52 11.01 -6.75
N GLU A 92 -3.56 10.21 -6.53
CA GLU A 92 -4.50 10.39 -5.43
C GLU A 92 -3.78 10.31 -4.07
N PHE A 93 -2.90 9.31 -3.89
CA PHE A 93 -2.10 9.20 -2.68
C PHE A 93 -1.21 10.43 -2.50
N ALA A 94 -0.54 10.92 -3.55
CA ALA A 94 0.33 12.09 -3.45
C ALA A 94 -0.44 13.36 -3.06
N GLN A 95 -1.67 13.54 -3.55
CA GLN A 95 -2.54 14.65 -3.16
C GLN A 95 -2.95 14.56 -1.69
N GLU A 96 -3.26 13.37 -1.19
CA GLU A 96 -3.58 13.17 0.23
C GLU A 96 -2.35 13.28 1.14
N ALA A 97 -1.21 12.76 0.69
CA ALA A 97 0.06 12.87 1.39
C ALA A 97 0.49 14.33 1.55
N ALA A 98 0.33 15.16 0.52
CA ALA A 98 0.63 16.59 0.59
C ALA A 98 -0.21 17.34 1.64
N LYS A 99 -1.41 16.83 1.98
CA LYS A 99 -2.27 17.42 3.01
C LYS A 99 -1.96 16.90 4.42
N LYS A 100 -1.51 15.65 4.54
CA LYS A 100 -1.45 14.92 5.81
C LYS A 100 -0.04 14.66 6.33
N LEU A 101 0.94 14.56 5.45
CA LEU A 101 2.33 14.31 5.81
C LEU A 101 3.10 15.62 5.83
N PRO A 102 4.00 15.82 6.82
CA PRO A 102 4.88 16.97 6.84
C PRO A 102 5.98 16.78 5.80
N LEU A 103 5.70 17.12 4.54
CA LEU A 103 6.68 17.01 3.46
C LEU A 103 7.76 18.11 3.57
N VAL A 104 8.96 17.78 3.13
CA VAL A 104 10.09 18.71 3.02
C VAL A 104 10.12 19.28 1.61
N ASP A 105 10.05 20.60 1.50
CA ASP A 105 10.08 21.36 0.24
C ASP A 105 11.42 22.05 -0.03
N ASP A 106 12.45 21.75 0.77
CA ASP A 106 13.80 22.31 0.62
C ASP A 106 14.45 21.79 -0.67
N PRO A 107 14.81 22.66 -1.64
CA PRO A 107 15.33 22.25 -2.93
C PRO A 107 16.67 21.50 -2.82
N ASP A 108 17.52 21.82 -1.84
CA ASP A 108 18.83 21.20 -1.68
C ASP A 108 18.68 19.73 -1.23
N ILE A 109 17.73 19.48 -0.33
CA ILE A 109 17.40 18.13 0.14
C ILE A 109 16.78 17.30 -0.98
N LEU A 110 15.87 17.89 -1.75
CA LEU A 110 15.22 17.21 -2.87
C LEU A 110 16.19 16.90 -4.00
N GLU A 111 17.11 17.82 -4.32
CA GLU A 111 18.18 17.60 -5.28
C GLU A 111 19.13 16.49 -4.82
N TYR A 112 19.54 16.51 -3.55
CA TYR A 112 20.37 15.46 -2.97
C TYR A 112 19.75 14.07 -3.12
N VAL A 113 18.49 13.91 -2.74
CA VAL A 113 17.78 12.64 -2.87
C VAL A 113 17.61 12.23 -4.34
N ALA A 114 17.33 13.18 -5.23
CA ALA A 114 17.25 12.92 -6.66
C ALA A 114 18.60 12.46 -7.23
N HIS A 115 19.71 13.06 -6.78
CA HIS A 115 21.07 12.68 -7.17
C HIS A 115 21.39 11.23 -6.77
N VAL A 116 21.12 10.85 -5.52
CA VAL A 116 21.32 9.48 -5.03
C VAL A 116 20.42 8.48 -5.78
N GLY A 117 19.19 8.89 -6.09
CA GLY A 117 18.19 8.05 -6.77
C GLY A 117 18.43 7.84 -8.27
N ALA A 118 18.97 8.84 -8.97
CA ALA A 118 19.17 8.83 -10.42
C ALA A 118 19.88 7.57 -10.96
N PRO A 119 21.04 7.13 -10.43
CA PRO A 119 21.71 5.93 -10.94
C PRO A 119 20.92 4.64 -10.67
N ILE A 120 20.05 4.62 -9.65
CA ILE A 120 19.20 3.47 -9.32
C ILE A 120 18.06 3.36 -10.33
N VAL A 121 17.41 4.49 -10.63
CA VAL A 121 16.36 4.61 -11.65
C VAL A 121 16.90 4.21 -13.01
N GLU A 122 18.10 4.68 -13.36
CA GLU A 122 18.76 4.34 -14.62
C GLU A 122 19.05 2.84 -14.74
N ALA A 123 19.65 2.25 -13.70
CA ALA A 123 19.94 0.82 -13.66
C ALA A 123 18.67 -0.06 -13.69
N ALA A 124 17.53 0.49 -13.33
CA ALA A 124 16.25 -0.21 -13.30
C ALA A 124 15.46 -0.14 -14.61
N GLN A 125 15.92 0.57 -15.64
CA GLN A 125 15.25 0.60 -16.94
C GLN A 125 15.14 -0.78 -17.62
N PRO A 126 14.13 -1.02 -18.47
CA PRO A 126 12.97 -0.16 -18.76
C PRO A 126 11.92 -0.19 -17.64
N MET A 127 11.13 0.88 -17.50
CA MET A 127 10.11 1.02 -16.44
C MET A 127 8.80 1.61 -16.95
N SER A 128 7.68 1.22 -16.33
CA SER A 128 6.32 1.66 -16.68
C SER A 128 5.95 3.05 -16.11
N TYR A 129 6.78 3.59 -15.22
CA TYR A 129 6.49 4.78 -14.42
C TYR A 129 7.69 5.73 -14.41
N LYS A 130 7.41 7.02 -14.25
CA LYS A 130 8.43 8.02 -13.87
C LYS A 130 8.53 8.03 -12.34
N PHE A 131 9.73 7.83 -11.82
CA PHE A 131 9.95 7.84 -10.38
C PHE A 131 10.01 9.27 -9.84
N ARG A 132 9.41 9.47 -8.67
CA ARG A 132 9.44 10.72 -7.90
C ARG A 132 9.80 10.38 -6.46
N PHE A 133 10.82 11.05 -5.95
CA PHE A 133 11.23 10.93 -4.57
C PHE A 133 10.66 12.11 -3.77
N HIS A 134 10.16 11.80 -2.58
CA HIS A 134 9.59 12.76 -1.63
C HIS A 134 10.25 12.54 -0.29
N VAL A 135 10.39 13.61 0.50
CA VAL A 135 10.95 13.52 1.85
C VAL A 135 9.90 13.91 2.88
N VAL A 136 9.69 13.05 3.86
CA VAL A 136 8.79 13.27 5.00
C VAL A 136 9.64 13.71 6.20
N LYS A 137 9.32 14.85 6.77
CA LYS A 137 9.97 15.38 7.98
C LYS A 137 9.49 14.58 9.19
N SER A 138 10.24 13.55 9.53
CA SER A 138 9.98 12.73 10.71
C SER A 138 11.28 12.03 11.16
N PRO A 139 11.55 11.96 12.48
CA PRO A 139 12.76 11.32 13.00
C PRO A 139 12.76 9.80 12.87
N THR A 140 11.65 9.19 12.42
CA THR A 140 11.51 7.75 12.22
C THR A 140 12.44 7.25 11.12
N LEU A 141 13.08 6.11 11.33
CA LEU A 141 13.92 5.45 10.32
C LEU A 141 13.01 4.62 9.41
N ASN A 142 12.53 5.21 8.33
CA ASN A 142 11.58 4.56 7.42
C ASN A 142 11.70 5.08 5.98
N ALA A 143 11.22 4.27 5.04
CA ALA A 143 10.94 4.63 3.66
C ALA A 143 9.80 3.74 3.15
N PHE A 144 9.02 4.23 2.20
CA PHE A 144 7.97 3.41 1.58
C PHE A 144 7.71 3.83 0.15
N ALA A 145 7.25 2.85 -0.64
CA ALA A 145 6.80 3.06 -2.00
C ALA A 145 5.28 2.89 -2.16
N VAL A 146 4.67 3.77 -2.96
CA VAL A 146 3.27 3.63 -3.36
C VAL A 146 3.16 3.44 -4.89
N PRO A 147 2.02 2.95 -5.41
CA PRO A 147 1.82 2.74 -6.83
C PRO A 147 2.10 4.01 -7.66
N GLY A 148 2.42 3.83 -8.94
CA GLY A 148 2.60 4.96 -9.86
C GLY A 148 3.97 5.66 -9.79
N GLY A 149 4.95 5.11 -9.08
CA GLY A 149 6.33 5.59 -9.08
C GLY A 149 6.69 6.59 -7.97
N HIS A 150 5.92 6.66 -6.89
CA HIS A 150 6.25 7.56 -5.79
C HIS A 150 6.96 6.80 -4.67
N ILE A 151 8.11 7.32 -4.24
CA ILE A 151 8.90 6.82 -3.14
C ILE A 151 9.05 7.92 -2.10
N TYR A 152 8.77 7.60 -0.84
CA TYR A 152 8.84 8.52 0.29
C TYR A 152 9.96 8.08 1.24
N LEU A 153 10.84 9.01 1.58
CA LEU A 153 11.97 8.81 2.49
C LEU A 153 11.75 9.65 3.74
N PHE A 154 12.02 9.11 4.91
CA PHE A 154 11.91 9.88 6.15
C PHE A 154 13.23 10.60 6.43
N SER A 155 13.17 11.84 6.92
CA SER A 155 14.39 12.59 7.29
C SER A 155 15.22 11.83 8.34
N GLY A 156 14.58 11.06 9.23
CA GLY A 156 15.25 10.18 10.18
C GLY A 156 16.12 9.09 9.54
N LEU A 157 15.78 8.61 8.35
CA LEU A 157 16.64 7.72 7.54
C LEU A 157 17.85 8.47 7.01
N LEU A 158 17.65 9.65 6.43
CA LEU A 158 18.73 10.47 5.85
C LEU A 158 19.75 10.89 6.91
N LEU A 159 19.27 11.29 8.10
CA LEU A 159 20.11 11.76 9.21
C LEU A 159 20.86 10.64 9.94
N ARG A 160 20.38 9.39 9.87
CA ARG A 160 21.00 8.24 10.54
C ARG A 160 21.88 7.40 9.63
N ALA A 161 21.73 7.54 8.32
CA ALA A 161 22.58 6.84 7.36
C ALA A 161 24.02 7.30 7.53
N ARG A 162 24.96 6.34 7.62
CA ARG A 162 26.38 6.63 7.80
C ARG A 162 27.07 7.03 6.51
N HIS A 163 26.50 6.62 5.38
CA HIS A 163 26.98 6.98 4.05
C HIS A 163 25.86 6.81 3.02
N GLU A 164 26.01 7.44 1.86
CA GLU A 164 25.01 7.45 0.78
C GLU A 164 24.62 6.05 0.30
N GLY A 165 25.55 5.08 0.37
CA GLY A 165 25.28 3.70 -0.02
C GLY A 165 24.17 3.02 0.81
N GLU A 166 23.94 3.42 2.06
CA GLU A 166 22.84 2.89 2.88
C GLU A 166 21.50 3.44 2.38
N ILE A 167 21.44 4.75 2.09
CA ILE A 167 20.28 5.41 1.49
C ILE A 167 19.96 4.79 0.13
N ALA A 168 20.97 4.64 -0.72
CA ALA A 168 20.83 4.05 -2.04
C ALA A 168 20.32 2.60 -1.99
N GLY A 169 20.76 1.82 -0.99
CA GLY A 169 20.26 0.46 -0.76
C GLY A 169 18.78 0.43 -0.42
N VAL A 170 18.32 1.30 0.48
CA VAL A 170 16.89 1.43 0.83
C VAL A 170 16.07 1.92 -0.37
N MET A 171 16.53 2.95 -1.08
CA MET A 171 15.86 3.44 -2.29
C MET A 171 15.73 2.35 -3.36
N ALA A 172 16.77 1.54 -3.56
CA ALA A 172 16.74 0.44 -4.52
C ALA A 172 15.79 -0.69 -4.09
N HIS A 173 15.70 -0.98 -2.78
CA HIS A 173 14.73 -1.90 -2.21
C HIS A 173 13.30 -1.43 -2.51
N GLU A 174 12.96 -0.20 -2.15
CA GLU A 174 11.62 0.37 -2.38
C GLU A 174 11.28 0.48 -3.87
N LEU A 175 12.23 0.90 -4.71
CA LEU A 175 12.05 0.96 -6.15
C LEU A 175 11.73 -0.43 -6.74
N SER A 176 12.35 -1.49 -6.21
CA SER A 176 12.08 -2.85 -6.66
C SER A 176 10.64 -3.30 -6.38
N HIS A 177 10.02 -2.84 -5.29
CA HIS A 177 8.61 -3.09 -5.01
C HIS A 177 7.68 -2.43 -6.01
N VAL A 178 7.98 -1.19 -6.42
CA VAL A 178 7.22 -0.49 -7.47
C VAL A 178 7.41 -1.16 -8.83
N LYS A 179 8.67 -1.47 -9.20
CA LYS A 179 8.99 -2.06 -10.50
C LYS A 179 8.27 -3.39 -10.70
N HIS A 180 8.21 -4.23 -9.68
CA HIS A 180 7.50 -5.51 -9.71
C HIS A 180 6.01 -5.39 -9.35
N ARG A 181 5.51 -4.17 -9.15
CA ARG A 181 4.09 -3.86 -8.91
C ARG A 181 3.52 -4.58 -7.68
N HIS A 182 4.36 -4.88 -6.68
CA HIS A 182 3.95 -5.62 -5.48
C HIS A 182 2.85 -4.85 -4.72
N THR A 183 3.04 -3.54 -4.50
CA THR A 183 2.05 -2.71 -3.78
C THR A 183 0.70 -2.69 -4.51
N ALA A 184 0.70 -2.58 -5.84
CA ALA A 184 -0.53 -2.59 -6.63
C ALA A 184 -1.24 -3.94 -6.59
N GLN A 185 -0.50 -5.04 -6.67
CA GLN A 185 -1.06 -6.39 -6.53
C GLN A 185 -1.64 -6.63 -5.13
N MET A 186 -1.01 -6.11 -4.07
CA MET A 186 -1.51 -6.24 -2.70
C MET A 186 -2.82 -5.49 -2.48
N ILE A 187 -2.93 -4.27 -3.02
CA ILE A 187 -4.17 -3.47 -3.02
C ILE A 187 -5.24 -4.21 -3.82
N GLY A 188 -4.89 -4.70 -5.01
CA GLY A 188 -5.84 -5.34 -5.90
C GLY A 188 -6.45 -6.65 -5.37
N LYS A 189 -5.66 -7.42 -4.61
CA LYS A 189 -6.11 -8.64 -3.93
C LYS A 189 -7.08 -8.39 -2.77
N GLY A 190 -7.50 -7.15 -2.53
CA GLY A 190 -8.48 -6.83 -1.49
C GLY A 190 -7.92 -6.94 -0.08
N THR A 191 -6.59 -6.83 0.09
CA THR A 191 -6.05 -6.41 1.39
C THR A 191 -6.65 -5.03 1.62
N LEU A 192 -7.69 -4.93 2.45
CA LEU A 192 -8.55 -3.76 2.63
C LEU A 192 -7.79 -2.61 3.30
N VAL A 193 -6.76 -2.13 2.61
CA VAL A 193 -5.99 -0.95 2.95
C VAL A 193 -6.36 0.06 1.88
N SER A 194 -7.39 0.84 2.17
CA SER A 194 -7.66 2.05 1.39
C SER A 194 -6.39 2.92 1.37
N LEU A 195 -6.13 3.63 0.28
CA LEU A 195 -5.03 4.60 0.21
C LEU A 195 -5.10 5.60 1.37
N THR A 196 -6.32 5.93 1.82
CA THR A 196 -6.55 6.76 3.00
C THR A 196 -6.07 6.11 4.31
N SER A 197 -6.30 4.80 4.48
CA SER A 197 -5.82 4.04 5.63
C SER A 197 -4.30 3.92 5.64
N LEU A 198 -3.67 3.74 4.46
CA LEU A 198 -2.21 3.72 4.34
C LEU A 198 -1.62 5.08 4.72
N ALA A 199 -2.16 6.17 4.17
CA ALA A 199 -1.71 7.52 4.49
C ALA A 199 -1.88 7.84 5.99
N ALA A 200 -3.00 7.42 6.60
CA ALA A 200 -3.25 7.62 8.03
C ALA A 200 -2.28 6.82 8.92
N ALA A 201 -1.99 5.56 8.58
CA ALA A 201 -1.02 4.75 9.32
C ALA A 201 0.39 5.35 9.25
N ILE A 202 0.79 5.84 8.08
CA ILE A 202 2.09 6.50 7.88
C ILE A 202 2.13 7.82 8.64
N ALA A 203 1.07 8.63 8.61
CA ALA A 203 0.99 9.87 9.35
C ALA A 203 1.11 9.64 10.86
N GLY A 204 0.46 8.59 11.39
CA GLY A 204 0.60 8.20 12.80
C GLY A 204 2.02 7.77 13.18
N ALA A 205 2.78 7.17 12.26
CA ALA A 205 4.19 6.80 12.46
C ALA A 205 5.17 7.97 12.21
N ALA A 206 4.70 9.04 11.57
CA ALA A 206 5.47 10.24 11.30
C ALA A 206 5.32 11.31 12.40
N ALA A 207 4.25 11.23 13.20
CA ALA A 207 3.91 12.12 14.30
C ALA A 207 4.76 11.91 15.56
#